data_AF-A0A382ISK9-F1
#
_entry.id   AF-A0A382ISK9-F1
#
_cell.length_a   1.000
_cell.length_b   1.000
_cell.length_c   1.000
_cell.angle_alpha   90.00
_cell.angle_beta   90.00
_cell.angle_gamma   90.00
#
_symmetry.space_group_name_H-M   'P 1'
#
loop_
_entity.id
_entity.type
_entity.pdbx_description
1 polymer ?
#
loop_
_entity_poly.entity_id
_entity_poly.type
_entity_poly.pdbx_seq_one_letter_code
_entity_poly.pdbx_strand_id
1 'polypeptide(L)' 'GLAHGKSVLETELKLLEVTPTKWLKSAHRYLILHGRYTCTAKNFNCQKCVVKQECGFTEKMNN' A
#
# COMPACT_ATOMS: atom_id res chain seq x y z
N GLY A 1 -2.12 6.67 -3.78
CA GLY A 1 -2.22 5.22 -3.53
C GLY A 1 -1.21 4.51 -4.41
N LEU A 2 -0.73 3.33 -4.03
CA LEU A 2 0.32 2.62 -4.78
C LEU A 2 -0.06 2.30 -6.24
N ALA A 3 -1.35 2.10 -6.50
CA ALA A 3 -1.92 2.02 -7.84
C ALA A 3 -3.31 2.65 -7.80
N HIS A 4 -3.57 3.62 -8.68
CA HIS A 4 -4.86 4.31 -8.75
C HIS A 4 -5.76 3.65 -9.80
N GLY A 5 -6.81 2.94 -9.37
CA GLY A 5 -7.86 2.41 -10.25
C GLY A 5 -9.24 2.84 -9.77
N LYS A 6 -10.20 2.96 -10.68
CA LYS A 6 -11.61 3.23 -10.36
C LYS A 6 -12.37 1.95 -9.99
N SER A 7 -11.81 0.80 -10.34
CA SER A 7 -12.32 -0.52 -9.99
C SER A 7 -11.21 -1.39 -9.38
N VAL A 8 -11.62 -2.51 -8.77
CA VAL A 8 -10.70 -3.52 -8.23
C VAL A 8 -9.80 -4.06 -9.36
N LEU A 9 -10.39 -4.42 -10.50
CA LEU A 9 -9.66 -4.96 -11.65
C LEU A 9 -8.63 -3.97 -12.19
N GLU A 10 -9.00 -2.69 -12.36
CA GLU A 10 -8.04 -1.66 -12.79
C GLU A 10 -6.88 -1.50 -11.82
N THR A 11 -7.16 -1.59 -10.52
CA THR A 11 -6.13 -1.47 -9.48
C THR A 11 -5.19 -2.68 -9.51
N GLU A 12 -5.75 -3.89 -9.66
CA GLU A 12 -4.98 -5.13 -9.75
C GLU A 12 -4.04 -5.14 -10.97
N LEU A 13 -4.55 -4.79 -12.15
CA LEU A 13 -3.75 -4.74 -13.37
C LEU A 13 -2.57 -3.75 -13.25
N LYS A 14 -2.81 -2.57 -12.68
CA LYS A 14 -1.75 -1.59 -12.43
C LYS A 14 -0.73 -2.07 -11.41
N LEU A 15 -1.17 -2.78 -10.35
CA LEU A 15 -0.24 -3.37 -9.39
C LEU A 15 0.65 -4.43 -10.05
N LEU A 16 0.11 -5.25 -10.96
CA LEU A 16 0.91 -6.22 -11.71
C LEU A 16 1.96 -5.54 -12.60
N GLU A 17 1.62 -4.42 -13.22
CA GLU A 17 2.52 -3.65 -14.09
C GLU A 17 3.69 -3.03 -13.32
N VAL A 18 3.42 -2.40 -12.16
CA VAL A 18 4.46 -1.68 -11.39
C VAL A 18 5.26 -2.58 -10.45
N THR A 19 4.77 -3.78 -10.15
CA THR A 19 5.43 -4.69 -9.19
C THR A 19 6.52 -5.51 -9.89
N PRO A 20 7.78 -5.44 -9.45
CA PRO A 20 8.85 -6.26 -10.02
C PRO A 20 8.54 -7.76 -9.92
N THR A 21 8.90 -8.53 -10.96
CA THR A 21 8.54 -9.96 -11.09
C THR A 21 8.91 -10.80 -9.87
N LYS A 22 10.07 -10.53 -9.24
CA LYS A 22 10.52 -11.22 -8.02
C LYS A 22 9.56 -11.10 -6.84
N TRP A 23 8.73 -10.05 -6.80
CA TRP A 23 7.84 -9.75 -5.69
C TRP A 23 6.37 -10.10 -5.96
N LEU A 24 5.96 -10.39 -7.21
CA LEU A 24 4.54 -10.59 -7.58
C LEU A 24 3.80 -11.56 -6.64
N LYS A 25 4.40 -12.71 -6.31
CA LYS A 25 3.78 -13.71 -5.43
C LYS A 25 3.65 -13.25 -3.97
N SER A 26 4.57 -12.42 -3.50
CA SER A 26 4.64 -12.01 -2.09
C SER A 26 4.00 -10.65 -1.83
N ALA A 27 3.92 -9.80 -2.85
CA ALA A 27 3.41 -8.44 -2.79
C ALA A 27 2.00 -8.39 -2.19
N HIS A 28 1.11 -9.29 -2.62
CA HIS A 28 -0.24 -9.39 -2.07
C HIS A 28 -0.25 -9.56 -0.54
N ARG A 29 0.56 -10.49 0.00
CA ARG A 29 0.65 -10.73 1.44
C ARG A 29 1.23 -9.51 2.17
N TYR A 30 2.25 -8.87 1.61
CA TYR A 30 2.83 -7.66 2.19
C TYR A 30 1.83 -6.51 2.26
N LEU A 31 1.05 -6.29 1.19
CA LEU A 31 0.03 -5.24 1.16
C LEU A 31 -1.10 -5.50 2.16
N ILE A 32 -1.57 -6.75 2.28
CA ILE A 32 -2.60 -7.11 3.27
C ILE A 32 -2.09 -6.91 4.70
N LEU A 33 -0.90 -7.41 5.01
CA LEU A 33 -0.32 -7.27 6.35
C LEU A 33 -0.10 -5.79 6.69
N HIS A 34 0.43 -5.01 5.74
CA HIS A 34 0.64 -3.58 5.93
C HIS A 34 -0.67 -2.83 6.17
N GLY A 35 -1.71 -3.08 5.37
CA GLY A 35 -3.02 -2.45 5.55
C GLY A 35 -3.71 -2.87 6.86
N ARG A 36 -3.52 -4.11 7.30
CA ARG A 36 -4.11 -4.63 8.54
C ARG A 36 -3.45 -4.07 9.80
N TYR A 37 -2.14 -3.92 9.80
CA TYR A 37 -1.37 -3.63 11.03
C TYR A 37 -0.72 -2.24 11.07
N THR A 38 -0.65 -1.52 9.95
CA THR A 38 0.05 -0.23 9.87
C THR A 38 -0.79 0.84 9.17
N CYS A 39 -1.16 0.63 7.91
CA CYS A 39 -1.96 1.58 7.12
C CYS A 39 -3.46 1.27 7.23
N THR A 40 -3.99 1.31 8.45
CA THR A 40 -5.42 1.02 8.71
C THR A 40 -6.33 2.17 8.25
N ALA A 41 -7.60 1.87 7.96
CA ALA A 41 -8.52 2.82 7.35
C ALA A 41 -8.89 4.04 8.24
N LYS A 42 -8.81 3.91 9.57
CA LYS A 42 -9.22 4.97 10.51
C LYS A 42 -8.03 5.58 11.25
N ASN A 43 -7.14 4.74 11.78
CA ASN A 43 -6.00 5.15 12.62
C ASN A 43 -4.71 4.56 12.03
N PHE A 44 -4.25 5.14 10.93
CA PHE A 44 -3.02 4.72 10.29
C PHE A 44 -1.80 5.15 11.13
N ASN A 45 -0.87 4.23 11.33
CA ASN A 45 0.34 4.45 12.10
C ASN A 45 1.50 4.81 11.16
N CYS A 46 1.59 6.07 10.75
CA CYS A 46 2.65 6.52 9.85
C CYS A 46 4.04 6.44 10.50
N GLN A 47 4.17 6.48 11.82
CA GLN A 47 5.47 6.41 12.50
C GLN A 47 6.14 5.05 12.33
N LYS A 48 5.37 3.96 12.37
CA LYS A 48 5.85 2.59 12.15
C LYS A 48 5.86 2.17 10.68
N CYS A 49 5.45 3.06 9.77
CA CYS A 49 5.34 2.76 8.36
C CYS A 49 6.71 2.73 7.68
N VAL A 50 7.11 1.56 7.20
CA VAL A 50 8.39 1.34 6.52
C VAL A 50 8.52 2.07 5.16
N VAL A 51 7.38 2.42 4.55
CA VAL A 51 7.33 3.19 3.28
C VAL A 51 6.91 4.65 3.48
N LYS A 52 7.00 5.20 4.70
CA LYS A 52 6.53 6.56 5.02
C LYS A 52 7.13 7.64 4.11
N GLN A 53 8.40 7.49 3.72
CA GLN A 53 9.12 8.46 2.90
C GLN A 53 8.56 8.50 1.47
N GLU A 54 8.33 7.32 0.88
CA GLU A 54 7.75 7.17 -0.47
C GLU A 54 6.22 7.33 -0.50
N CYS A 55 5.57 7.36 0.66
CA CYS A 55 4.13 7.48 0.76
C CYS A 55 3.68 8.91 0.39
N GLY A 56 3.00 9.03 -0.75
CA GLY A 56 2.40 10.28 -1.24
C GLY A 56 1.07 10.68 -0.57
N PHE A 57 0.68 10.05 0.54
CA PHE A 57 -0.47 10.48 1.33
C PHE A 57 -0.09 11.70 2.18
N THR A 58 -0.84 12.80 2.06
CA THR A 58 -0.51 14.11 2.64
C THR A 58 -0.85 14.22 4.12
N GLU A 59 -1.98 13.65 4.54
CA GLU A 59 -2.46 13.72 5.92
C GLU A 59 -1.79 12.67 6.81
N LYS A 60 -0.47 12.79 7.05
CA LYS A 60 0.27 11.81 7.88
C LYS A 60 -0.04 12.01 9.39
N MET A 61 -0.88 11.17 9.99
CA MET A 61 -1.13 11.10 11.44
C MET A 61 0.04 10.46 12.19
N ASN A 62 0.43 11.12 13.28
CA ASN A 62 1.29 10.57 14.31
C ASN A 62 0.38 10.02 15.42
N ASN A 63 0.17 8.71 15.42
CA ASN A 63 -0.43 8.01 16.57
C ASN A 63 0.42 6.78 16.89
#